data_AF-A0A960HF99-F1
#
_entry.id   AF-A0A960HF99-F1
#
_cell.length_a   1.000
_cell.length_b   1.000
_cell.length_c   1.000
_cell.angle_alpha   90.00
_cell.angle_beta   90.00
_cell.angle_gamma   90.00
#
_symmetry.space_group_name_H-M   'P 1'
#
loop_
_entity.id
_entity.type
_entity.pdbx_description
1 polymer ?
#
loop_
_entity_poly.entity_id
_entity_poly.type
_entity_poly.pdbx_seq_one_letter_code
_entity_poly.pdbx_strand_id
1 'polypeptide(L)' 'MSEPATPAAPPAAQPAPPAPDLDRIERELAGVEAALARLDAGTYWTDEVTGAPIPEAHLAAHPIARRAPE' A
#
# COMPACT_ATOMS: atom_id res chain seq x y z
N MET A 1 -25.63 -53.96 17.14
CA MET A 1 -24.39 -53.31 17.63
C MET A 1 -24.26 -52.01 16.85
N SER A 2 -24.40 -50.87 17.52
CA SER A 2 -24.18 -49.55 16.90
C SER A 2 -22.77 -49.09 17.28
N GLU A 3 -21.91 -48.86 16.28
CA GLU A 3 -20.63 -48.19 16.51
C GLU A 3 -20.88 -46.71 16.84
N PRO A 4 -20.12 -46.12 17.78
CA PRO A 4 -20.20 -44.68 18.01
C PRO A 4 -19.56 -43.96 16.82
N ALA A 5 -20.25 -42.97 16.26
CA ALA A 5 -19.66 -42.07 15.29
C ALA A 5 -18.56 -41.24 15.99
N THR A 6 -17.31 -41.45 15.61
CA THR A 6 -16.18 -40.59 15.98
C THR A 6 -16.48 -39.16 15.51
N PRO A 7 -16.42 -38.13 16.37
CA PRO A 7 -16.54 -36.76 15.91
C PRO A 7 -15.35 -36.44 15.01
N ALA A 8 -15.64 -36.02 13.77
CA ALA A 8 -14.61 -35.58 12.83
C ALA A 8 -13.79 -34.45 13.48
N ALA A 9 -12.46 -34.60 13.48
CA ALA A 9 -11.56 -33.57 13.96
C ALA A 9 -11.80 -32.27 13.16
N PRO A 10 -11.74 -31.08 13.80
CA PRO A 10 -11.84 -29.82 13.07
C PRO A 10 -10.73 -29.78 12.02
N PRO A 11 -10.99 -29.21 10.82
CA PRO A 11 -9.95 -29.04 9.82
C PRO A 11 -8.78 -28.30 10.46
N ALA A 12 -7.55 -28.82 10.27
CA ALA A 12 -6.35 -28.21 10.80
C ALA A 12 -6.36 -26.72 10.46
N ALA A 13 -6.30 -25.87 11.50
CA ALA A 13 -6.34 -24.42 11.34
C ALA A 13 -5.24 -24.01 10.35
N GLN A 14 -5.64 -23.41 9.23
CA GLN A 14 -4.69 -22.83 8.30
C GLN A 14 -3.85 -21.80 9.05
N PRO A 15 -2.53 -21.76 8.84
CA PRO A 15 -1.69 -20.76 9.48
C PRO A 15 -2.22 -19.37 9.13
N ALA A 16 -2.43 -18.55 10.18
CA ALA A 16 -2.85 -17.18 9.98
C ALA A 16 -1.81 -16.43 9.13
N PRO A 17 -2.24 -15.52 8.24
CA PRO A 17 -1.30 -14.69 7.51
C PRO A 17 -0.42 -13.90 8.50
N PRO A 18 0.82 -13.54 8.09
CA PRO A 18 1.68 -12.72 8.91
C PRO A 18 0.99 -11.40 9.26
N ALA A 19 1.28 -10.89 10.46
CA ALA A 19 0.77 -9.58 10.87
C ALA A 19 1.25 -8.48 9.90
N PRO A 20 0.41 -7.48 9.61
CA PRO A 20 0.78 -6.39 8.73
C PRO A 20 1.92 -5.55 9.31
N ASP A 21 2.80 -5.06 8.43
CA ASP A 21 3.84 -4.09 8.77
C ASP A 21 3.19 -2.70 8.93
N LEU A 22 2.85 -2.36 10.18
CA LEU A 22 2.14 -1.11 10.49
C LEU A 22 3.00 0.12 10.22
N ASP A 23 4.31 0.05 10.47
CA ASP A 23 5.22 1.18 10.22
C ASP A 23 5.30 1.50 8.72
N ARG A 24 5.29 0.46 7.87
CA ARG A 24 5.22 0.64 6.42
C ARG A 24 3.90 1.30 6.02
N ILE A 25 2.78 0.81 6.54
CA ILE A 25 1.45 1.35 6.21
C ILE A 25 1.37 2.83 6.63
N GLU A 26 1.84 3.17 7.82
CA GLU A 26 1.85 4.55 8.31
C GLU A 26 2.65 5.48 7.38
N ARG A 27 3.85 5.06 6.94
CA ARG A 27 4.66 5.82 5.98
C ARG A 27 3.98 5.99 4.63
N GLU A 28 3.33 4.95 4.12
CA GLU A 28 2.59 5.00 2.85
C GLU A 28 1.40 5.97 2.97
N LEU A 29 0.63 5.91 4.05
CA LEU A 29 -0.50 6.81 4.30
C LEU A 29 -0.06 8.27 4.45
N ALA A 30 1.02 8.54 5.19
CA ALA A 30 1.61 9.87 5.28
C ALA A 30 2.08 10.37 3.90
N GLY A 31 2.59 9.48 3.05
CA GLY A 31 2.94 9.78 1.67
C GLY A 31 1.74 10.20 0.83
N VAL A 32 0.59 9.55 1.00
CA VAL A 32 -0.67 9.89 0.33
C VAL A 32 -1.17 11.27 0.77
N GLU A 33 -1.17 11.56 2.07
CA GLU A 33 -1.59 12.88 2.59
C GLU A 33 -0.73 14.01 2.02
N ALA A 34 0.60 13.81 1.98
CA ALA A 34 1.51 14.77 1.37
C ALA A 34 1.31 14.92 -0.15
N ALA A 35 0.92 13.86 -0.87
CA ALA A 35 0.56 13.92 -2.28
C ALA A 35 -0.72 14.74 -2.51
N LEU A 36 -1.76 14.53 -1.70
CA LEU A 36 -3.00 15.29 -1.78
C LEU A 36 -2.77 16.78 -1.49
N ALA A 37 -1.97 17.11 -0.47
CA ALA A 37 -1.63 18.50 -0.18
C ALA A 37 -0.91 19.20 -1.36
N ARG A 38 -0.03 18.49 -2.07
CA ARG A 38 0.60 19.03 -3.30
C ARG A 38 -0.39 19.17 -4.45
N LEU A 39 -1.37 18.27 -4.54
CA LEU A 39 -2.41 18.35 -5.57
C LEU A 39 -3.26 19.59 -5.37
N ASP A 40 -3.69 19.84 -4.13
CA ASP A 40 -4.43 21.05 -3.75
C ASP A 40 -3.59 22.32 -3.95
N ALA A 41 -2.29 22.26 -3.71
CA ALA A 41 -1.35 23.36 -3.95
C ALA A 41 -0.98 23.56 -5.42
N GLY A 42 -1.39 22.67 -6.33
CA GLY A 42 -1.04 22.73 -7.75
C GLY A 42 0.43 22.39 -8.06
N THR A 43 1.12 21.67 -7.18
CA THR A 43 2.54 21.28 -7.30
C THR A 43 2.75 19.77 -7.41
N TYR A 44 1.67 18.96 -7.44
CA TYR A 44 1.74 17.51 -7.43
C TYR A 44 2.55 16.90 -8.58
N TRP A 45 2.39 17.44 -9.78
CA TRP A 45 3.05 17.00 -11.01
C TRP A 45 4.45 17.58 -11.20
N THR A 46 5.00 18.27 -10.20
CA THR A 46 6.30 18.96 -10.33
C THR A 46 7.36 18.24 -9.51
N ASP A 47 8.47 17.92 -10.16
CA ASP A 47 9.66 17.38 -9.52
C ASP A 47 10.23 18.41 -8.53
N GLU A 48 10.38 18.02 -7.27
CA GLU A 48 10.76 18.93 -6.19
C GLU A 48 12.22 19.43 -6.28
N VAL A 49 13.06 18.77 -7.09
CA VAL A 49 14.49 19.08 -7.23
C VAL A 49 14.73 19.91 -8.49
N THR A 50 14.18 19.47 -9.61
CA THR A 50 14.44 20.07 -10.93
C THR A 50 13.39 21.11 -11.32
N GLY A 51 12.19 21.05 -10.73
CA GLY A 51 11.04 21.84 -11.14
C GLY A 51 10.40 21.38 -12.46
N ALA A 52 10.91 20.31 -13.08
CA ALA A 52 10.35 19.75 -14.30
C ALA A 52 9.04 18.98 -14.00
N PRO A 53 8.18 18.77 -15.01
CA PRO A 53 7.00 17.92 -14.84
C PRO A 53 7.39 16.45 -14.64
N ILE A 54 6.73 15.78 -13.69
CA ILE A 54 6.81 14.33 -13.49
C ILE A 54 5.92 13.65 -14.53
N PRO A 55 6.40 12.63 -15.25
CA PRO A 55 5.58 11.92 -16.24
C PRO A 55 4.32 11.29 -15.62
N GLU A 56 3.17 11.45 -16.28
CA GLU A 56 1.89 10.89 -15.81
C GLU A 56 1.97 9.37 -15.62
N ALA A 57 2.59 8.64 -16.55
CA ALA A 57 2.78 7.20 -16.43
C ALA A 57 3.57 6.80 -15.17
N HIS A 58 4.51 7.65 -14.73
CA HIS A 58 5.25 7.43 -13.50
C HIS A 58 4.36 7.66 -12.27
N LEU A 59 3.57 8.73 -12.25
CA LEU A 59 2.62 9.00 -11.16
C LEU A 59 1.49 7.97 -11.09
N ALA A 60 1.08 7.40 -12.22
CA ALA A 60 0.09 6.32 -12.24
C ALA A 60 0.62 5.05 -11.55
N ALA A 61 1.92 4.74 -11.72
CA ALA A 61 2.58 3.62 -11.04
C ALA A 61 3.00 3.95 -9.60
N HIS A 62 3.35 5.20 -9.35
CA HIS A 62 3.93 5.70 -8.09
C HIS A 62 3.27 7.02 -7.68
N PRO A 63 2.02 6.98 -7.16
CA PRO A 63 1.23 8.19 -6.89
C PRO A 63 1.81 9.10 -5.80
N ILE A 64 2.69 8.57 -4.95
CA ILE A 64 3.38 9.35 -3.91
C ILE A 64 4.75 9.88 -4.36
N ALA A 65 5.14 9.67 -5.63
CA ALA A 65 6.42 10.14 -6.14
C ALA A 65 6.52 11.67 -6.05
N ARG A 66 7.75 12.13 -5.79
CA ARG A 66 8.10 13.56 -5.71
C ARG A 66 9.13 13.97 -6.77
N ARG A 67 9.62 12.99 -7.53
CA ARG A 67 10.66 13.15 -8.53
C ARG A 67 10.31 12.36 -9.78
N ALA A 68 10.79 12.84 -10.91
CA ALA A 68 10.80 12.08 -12.15
C ALA A 68 11.73 10.85 -12.02
N PRO A 69 11.47 9.77 -12.78
CA PRO A 69 12.45 8.70 -12.91
C PRO A 69 13.75 9.25 -13.54
N GLU A 70 14.89 8.74 -13.10
CA GLU A 70 16.23 9.08 -13.63
C GLU A 70 16.36 8.81 -15.14
#